data_AF-A0A1W9MSX4-F1
#
_entry.id   AF-A0A1W9MSX4-F1
#
_cell.length_a   1.000
_cell.length_b   1.000
_cell.length_c   1.000
_cell.angle_alpha   90.00
_cell.angle_beta   90.00
_cell.angle_gamma   90.00
#
_symmetry.space_group_name_H-M   'P 1'
#
loop_
_entity.id
_entity.type
_entity.pdbx_description
1 polymer ?
#
loop_
_entity_poly.entity_id
_entity_poly.type
_entity_poly.pdbx_seq_one_letter_code
_entity_poly.pdbx_strand_id
1 'polypeptide(L)'
;MEVEALFNKRYFDFPKPCSLIKHFVTIGTKPNENHLVLDFFAGSGTTANAVIELNKEDGGNRNFILVQIPELIDEKSEAYKAGYKKISDITIERNKRVIQTFEESEKQRNFDKAFKTGFKVCKLAKSNFPRVEFAPDPTKTEQENLALLDKYIQEKEVAFNTLFNEKDIFDEVLLKNGFMLNYRLEQIDGFTKNQVFRAKDDFKECLICMEKSIAKETLKELERYKEQTNFICLERSLDTTMKWNLKHLLGDKLIAL
;
A
#
# COMPACT_ATOMS: atom_id res chain seq x y z
N MET A 1 6.24 32.23 5.27
CA MET A 1 5.50 31.28 4.40
C MET A 1 4.75 30.25 5.24
N GLU A 2 3.64 29.68 4.78
CA GLU A 2 2.83 28.68 5.53
C GLU A 2 3.67 27.52 6.07
N VAL A 3 4.68 27.10 5.32
CA VAL A 3 5.62 26.03 5.71
C VAL A 3 6.53 26.44 6.88
N GLU A 4 6.94 27.70 6.93
CA GLU A 4 7.79 28.22 8.02
C GLU A 4 7.02 28.34 9.32
N ALA A 5 5.71 28.63 9.27
CA ALA A 5 4.85 28.67 10.45
C ALA A 5 4.69 27.28 11.10
N LEU A 6 4.66 26.20 10.30
CA LEU A 6 4.55 24.83 10.81
C LEU A 6 5.84 24.30 11.47
N PHE A 7 7.00 24.83 11.07
CA PHE A 7 8.31 24.37 11.55
C PHE A 7 9.02 25.38 12.45
N ASN A 8 8.53 26.62 12.54
CA ASN A 8 9.24 27.78 13.12
C ASN A 8 10.64 27.98 12.51
N LYS A 9 10.91 27.39 11.34
CA LYS A 9 12.18 27.39 10.61
C LYS A 9 11.92 27.13 9.12
N ARG A 10 12.85 27.55 8.27
CA ARG A 10 12.81 27.31 6.83
C ARG A 10 13.59 26.03 6.49
N TYR A 11 12.86 24.96 6.22
CA TYR A 11 13.44 23.68 5.73
C TYR A 11 13.27 23.46 4.23
N PHE A 12 12.47 24.29 3.56
CA PHE A 12 12.28 24.26 2.12
C PHE A 12 12.57 25.65 1.54
N ASP A 13 13.33 25.68 0.46
CA ASP A 13 13.67 26.94 -0.21
C ASP A 13 12.49 27.48 -1.01
N PHE A 14 11.78 26.61 -1.74
CA PHE A 14 10.72 27.01 -2.68
C PHE A 14 9.45 26.16 -2.54
N PRO A 15 8.79 26.14 -1.37
CA PRO A 15 7.49 25.48 -1.27
C PRO A 15 6.47 26.20 -2.17
N LYS A 16 5.69 25.44 -2.94
CA LYS A 16 4.57 26.04 -3.69
C LYS A 16 3.56 26.64 -2.70
N PRO A 17 2.94 27.80 -3.00
CA PRO A 17 1.89 28.37 -2.17
C PRO A 17 0.67 27.45 -2.08
N CYS A 18 0.07 27.25 -0.90
CA CYS A 18 -1.10 26.38 -0.78
C CYS A 18 -2.30 26.90 -1.56
N SER A 19 -2.55 28.21 -1.52
CA SER A 19 -3.64 28.86 -2.27
C SER A 19 -3.63 28.53 -3.77
N LEU A 20 -2.44 28.51 -4.39
CA LEU A 20 -2.28 28.14 -5.79
C LEU A 20 -2.68 26.68 -6.05
N ILE A 21 -2.27 25.76 -5.17
CA ILE A 21 -2.63 24.34 -5.32
C ILE A 21 -4.11 24.11 -5.06
N LYS A 22 -4.70 24.79 -4.07
CA LYS A 22 -6.16 24.76 -3.85
C LYS A 22 -6.92 25.17 -5.09
N HIS A 23 -6.51 26.26 -5.75
CA HIS A 23 -7.13 26.71 -6.99
C HIS A 23 -7.13 25.61 -8.07
N PHE A 24 -6.00 24.94 -8.32
CA PHE A 24 -5.95 23.84 -9.29
C PHE A 24 -6.81 22.65 -8.89
N VAL A 25 -6.82 22.28 -7.61
CA VAL A 25 -7.66 21.17 -7.12
C VAL A 25 -9.14 21.50 -7.31
N THR A 26 -9.58 22.74 -7.04
CA THR A 26 -10.99 23.14 -7.23
C THR A 26 -11.44 23.12 -8.69
N ILE A 27 -10.54 23.37 -9.65
CA ILE A 27 -10.85 23.27 -11.08
C ILE A 27 -11.04 21.80 -11.49
N GLY A 28 -10.20 20.90 -10.96
CA GLY A 28 -10.17 19.50 -11.39
C GLY A 28 -11.04 18.53 -10.59
N THR A 29 -11.66 18.98 -9.48
CA THR A 29 -12.36 18.08 -8.55
C THR A 29 -13.61 18.71 -7.96
N LYS A 30 -14.58 17.86 -7.60
CA LYS A 30 -15.77 18.23 -6.84
C LYS A 30 -15.74 17.68 -5.41
N PRO A 31 -16.39 18.36 -4.44
CA PRO A 31 -16.32 17.99 -3.03
C PRO A 31 -16.80 16.57 -2.71
N ASN A 32 -17.84 16.05 -3.38
CA ASN A 32 -18.52 14.83 -2.95
C ASN A 32 -18.38 13.64 -3.93
N GLU A 33 -17.37 13.68 -4.80
CA GLU A 33 -17.14 12.64 -5.83
C GLU A 33 -15.93 11.73 -5.53
N ASN A 34 -15.35 11.80 -4.33
CA ASN A 34 -14.20 10.99 -3.90
C ASN A 34 -12.98 11.05 -4.84
N HIS A 35 -12.75 12.20 -5.49
CA HIS A 35 -11.63 12.34 -6.43
C HIS A 35 -10.28 12.09 -5.76
N LEU A 36 -9.35 11.52 -6.53
CA LEU A 36 -7.99 11.25 -6.12
C LEU A 36 -7.03 12.25 -6.77
N VAL A 37 -6.33 13.03 -5.95
CA VAL A 37 -5.30 13.99 -6.38
C VAL A 37 -3.93 13.34 -6.28
N LEU A 38 -3.25 13.15 -7.41
CA LEU A 38 -1.91 12.59 -7.48
C LEU A 38 -0.86 13.68 -7.68
N ASP A 39 0.16 13.69 -6.83
CA ASP A 39 1.36 14.52 -7.01
C ASP A 39 2.59 13.64 -6.84
N PHE A 40 3.25 13.34 -7.95
CA PHE A 40 4.45 12.50 -7.98
C PHE A 40 5.77 13.28 -7.83
N PHE A 41 5.68 14.59 -7.57
CA PHE A 41 6.78 15.47 -7.21
C PHE A 41 6.42 16.27 -5.96
N ALA A 42 6.06 15.54 -4.90
CA ALA A 42 5.43 16.13 -3.73
C ALA A 42 6.27 17.24 -3.08
N GLY A 43 7.60 17.12 -3.08
CA GLY A 43 8.52 18.10 -2.50
C GLY A 43 8.14 18.41 -1.07
N SER A 44 7.69 19.64 -0.80
CA SER A 44 7.23 20.05 0.53
C SER A 44 5.85 19.53 0.95
N GLY A 45 5.14 18.76 0.12
CA GLY A 45 3.83 18.20 0.46
C GLY A 45 2.66 19.19 0.43
N THR A 46 2.81 20.36 -0.22
CA THR A 46 1.76 21.38 -0.30
C THR A 46 0.44 20.83 -0.85
N THR A 47 0.47 19.86 -1.76
CA THR A 47 -0.73 19.26 -2.35
C THR A 47 -1.63 18.57 -1.32
N ALA A 48 -1.06 17.82 -0.37
CA ALA A 48 -1.85 17.22 0.70
C ALA A 48 -2.44 18.29 1.64
N ASN A 49 -1.67 19.34 1.97
CA ASN A 49 -2.18 20.47 2.75
C ASN A 49 -3.39 21.13 2.06
N ALA A 50 -3.30 21.40 0.76
CA ALA A 50 -4.38 21.99 -0.03
C ALA A 50 -5.63 21.11 -0.05
N VAL A 51 -5.48 19.79 -0.20
CA VAL A 51 -6.60 18.85 -0.21
C VAL A 51 -7.29 18.79 1.16
N ILE A 52 -6.51 18.74 2.26
CA ILE A 52 -7.05 18.73 3.62
C ILE A 52 -7.82 20.02 3.91
N GLU A 53 -7.24 21.18 3.58
CA GLU A 53 -7.91 22.47 3.75
C GLU A 53 -9.19 22.59 2.91
N LEU A 54 -9.17 22.16 1.64
CA LEU A 54 -10.37 22.19 0.81
C LEU A 54 -11.48 21.30 1.35
N ASN A 55 -11.17 20.06 1.72
CA ASN A 55 -12.16 19.17 2.32
C ASN A 55 -12.75 19.75 3.61
N LYS A 56 -11.97 20.53 4.36
CA LYS A 56 -12.46 21.30 5.52
C LYS A 56 -13.42 22.40 5.11
N GLU A 57 -13.02 23.21 4.14
CA GLU A 57 -13.72 24.42 3.71
C GLU A 57 -15.07 24.10 3.06
N ASP A 58 -15.12 23.05 2.22
CA ASP A 58 -16.29 22.69 1.43
C ASP A 58 -16.99 21.39 1.87
N GLY A 59 -16.52 20.77 2.95
CA GLY A 59 -17.07 19.52 3.47
C GLY A 59 -16.86 18.30 2.58
N GLY A 60 -15.88 18.37 1.66
CA GLY A 60 -15.60 17.34 0.67
C GLY A 60 -14.85 16.11 1.19
N ASN A 61 -14.63 15.16 0.27
CA ASN A 61 -14.08 13.83 0.50
C ASN A 61 -12.95 13.46 -0.48
N ARG A 62 -12.17 14.46 -0.93
CA ARG A 62 -11.04 14.25 -1.85
C ARG A 62 -9.93 13.46 -1.15
N ASN A 63 -9.31 12.53 -1.87
CA ASN A 63 -8.17 11.76 -1.44
C ASN A 63 -6.90 12.26 -2.14
N PHE A 64 -5.72 11.94 -1.59
CA PHE A 64 -4.44 12.29 -2.22
C PHE A 64 -3.44 11.14 -2.20
N ILE A 65 -2.57 11.08 -3.21
CA ILE A 65 -1.34 10.29 -3.22
C ILE A 65 -0.17 11.22 -3.50
N LEU A 66 0.83 11.17 -2.63
CA LEU A 66 2.08 11.88 -2.79
C LEU A 66 3.21 10.88 -3.05
N VAL A 67 4.02 11.14 -4.08
CA VAL A 67 5.28 10.42 -4.31
C VAL A 67 6.44 11.39 -4.13
N GLN A 68 7.42 10.98 -3.34
CA GLN A 68 8.65 11.72 -3.10
C GLN A 68 9.83 10.75 -3.14
N ILE A 69 10.84 11.08 -3.94
CA ILE A 69 12.10 10.34 -3.97
C ILE A 69 12.84 10.55 -2.63
N PRO A 70 13.44 9.50 -2.04
CA PRO A 70 14.22 9.60 -0.80
C PRO A 70 15.61 10.22 -1.04
N GLU A 71 15.64 11.42 -1.62
CA GLU A 71 16.85 12.21 -1.88
C GLU A 71 17.50 12.65 -0.57
N LEU A 72 18.82 12.51 -0.48
CA LEU A 72 19.61 12.91 0.68
C LEU A 72 19.71 14.44 0.75
N ILE A 73 19.61 14.96 1.96
CA ILE A 73 19.73 16.39 2.23
C ILE A 73 21.21 16.74 2.47
N ASP A 74 21.64 17.94 2.03
CA ASP A 74 22.96 18.49 2.34
C ASP A 74 23.16 18.61 3.85
N GLU A 75 24.28 18.07 4.36
CA GLU A 75 24.65 18.06 5.78
C GLU A 75 24.75 19.46 6.40
N LYS A 76 25.00 20.48 5.57
CA LYS A 76 25.09 21.87 6.00
C LYS A 76 23.73 22.54 6.20
N SER A 77 22.67 21.96 5.65
CA SER A 77 21.33 22.54 5.71
C SER A 77 20.75 22.52 7.13
N GLU A 78 19.83 23.45 7.40
CA GLU A 78 19.11 23.49 8.69
C GLU A 78 18.22 22.26 8.91
N ALA A 79 17.74 21.64 7.82
CA ALA A 79 16.94 20.43 7.90
C ALA A 79 17.77 19.22 8.36
N TYR A 80 19.01 19.10 7.85
CA TYR A 80 19.92 18.04 8.30
C TYR A 80 20.30 18.20 9.77
N LYS A 81 20.61 19.43 10.20
CA LYS A 81 20.88 19.75 11.62
C LYS A 81 19.69 19.45 12.53
N ALA A 82 18.47 19.48 12.00
CA ALA A 82 17.25 19.12 12.71
C ALA A 82 16.96 17.61 12.74
N GLY A 83 17.83 16.79 12.13
CA GLY A 83 17.74 15.33 12.14
C GLY A 83 17.06 14.72 10.91
N TYR A 84 16.65 15.53 9.92
CA TYR A 84 16.07 15.02 8.69
C TYR A 84 17.18 14.64 7.70
N LYS A 85 17.24 13.36 7.32
CA LYS A 85 18.26 12.86 6.39
C LYS A 85 17.81 12.93 4.94
N LYS A 86 16.49 12.81 4.70
CA LYS A 86 15.90 12.77 3.37
C LYS A 86 14.81 13.80 3.20
N ILE A 87 14.63 14.29 1.97
CA ILE A 87 13.54 15.23 1.64
C ILE A 87 12.18 14.61 2.02
N SER A 88 11.99 13.32 1.73
CA SER A 88 10.78 12.57 2.10
C SER A 88 10.44 12.62 3.59
N ASP A 89 11.45 12.68 4.47
CA ASP A 89 11.24 12.72 5.91
C ASP A 89 10.58 14.04 6.32
N ILE A 90 11.03 15.16 5.74
CA ILE A 90 10.44 16.47 5.95
C ILE A 90 9.04 16.55 5.33
N THR A 91 8.84 15.97 4.13
CA THR A 91 7.52 15.89 3.48
C THR A 91 6.50 15.18 4.36
N ILE A 92 6.87 14.02 4.92
CA ILE A 92 6.01 13.23 5.82
C ILE A 92 5.73 14.03 7.08
N GLU A 93 6.76 14.60 7.70
CA GLU A 93 6.63 15.35 8.95
C GLU A 93 5.75 16.58 8.80
N ARG A 94 5.89 17.34 7.71
CA ARG A 94 5.02 18.49 7.45
C ARG A 94 3.56 18.05 7.39
N ASN A 95 3.25 17.02 6.60
CA ASN A 95 1.88 16.57 6.43
C ASN A 95 1.29 16.03 7.75
N LYS A 96 2.10 15.39 8.60
CA LYS A 96 1.69 15.03 9.96
C LYS A 96 1.30 16.26 10.79
N ARG A 97 2.11 17.33 10.77
CA ARG A 97 1.82 18.57 11.52
C ARG A 97 0.57 19.29 11.01
N VAL A 98 0.35 19.28 9.70
CA VAL A 98 -0.88 19.81 9.09
C VAL A 98 -2.10 19.08 9.62
N ILE A 99 -2.05 17.75 9.66
CA ILE A 99 -3.14 16.91 10.19
C ILE A 99 -3.35 17.13 11.68
N GLN A 100 -2.28 17.23 12.47
CA GLN A 100 -2.39 17.53 13.90
C GLN A 100 -3.06 18.89 14.15
N THR A 101 -2.62 19.92 13.43
CA THR A 101 -3.21 21.27 13.51
C THR A 101 -4.70 21.24 13.12
N PHE A 102 -5.03 20.45 12.09
CA PHE A 102 -6.41 20.23 11.68
C PHE A 102 -7.22 19.58 12.80
N GLU A 103 -6.77 18.45 13.34
CA GLU A 103 -7.47 17.70 14.40
C GLU A 103 -7.66 18.52 15.67
N GLU A 104 -6.68 19.33 16.05
CA GLU A 104 -6.78 20.28 17.16
C GLU A 104 -7.86 21.34 16.92
N SER A 105 -7.92 21.88 15.70
CA SER A 105 -8.93 22.89 15.34
C SER A 105 -10.36 22.32 15.27
N GLU A 106 -10.52 21.04 14.95
CA GLU A 106 -11.83 20.36 14.92
C GLU A 106 -12.35 20.03 16.32
N LYS A 107 -11.46 19.60 17.23
CA LYS A 107 -11.80 19.36 18.65
C LYS A 107 -12.39 20.60 19.32
N GLN A 108 -11.95 21.80 18.90
CA GLN A 108 -12.46 23.06 19.42
C GLN A 108 -13.83 23.46 18.83
N ARG A 109 -14.24 22.86 17.70
CA ARG A 109 -15.43 23.27 16.92
C ARG A 109 -16.61 22.31 17.00
N ASN A 110 -16.51 21.18 17.72
CA ASN A 110 -17.60 20.20 17.88
C ASN A 110 -18.24 19.77 16.54
N PHE A 111 -17.42 19.49 15.53
CA PHE A 111 -17.91 18.94 14.26
C PHE A 111 -18.24 17.45 14.40
N ASP A 112 -19.51 17.08 14.17
CA ASP A 112 -20.01 15.69 14.22
C ASP A 112 -19.54 14.81 13.04
N LYS A 113 -18.86 15.39 12.05
CA LYS A 113 -18.40 14.67 10.85
C LYS A 113 -16.94 14.23 11.01
N ALA A 114 -16.72 12.93 11.18
CA ALA A 114 -15.38 12.36 11.20
C ALA A 114 -14.72 12.49 9.81
N PHE A 115 -13.95 13.55 9.59
CA PHE A 115 -13.08 13.66 8.43
C PHE A 115 -11.94 12.62 8.55
N LYS A 116 -11.72 11.84 7.49
CA LYS A 116 -10.58 10.93 7.41
C LYS A 116 -9.32 11.75 7.13
N THR A 117 -8.59 12.13 8.17
CA THR A 117 -7.40 12.98 8.06
C THR A 117 -6.08 12.24 8.16
N GLY A 118 -6.09 10.91 8.26
CA GLY A 118 -4.87 10.09 8.26
C GLY A 118 -4.33 9.80 6.87
N PHE A 119 -3.03 9.48 6.80
CA PHE A 119 -2.39 8.95 5.60
C PHE A 119 -1.51 7.76 5.93
N LYS A 120 -1.31 6.86 4.95
CA LYS A 120 -0.35 5.75 5.04
C LYS A 120 0.95 6.16 4.35
N VAL A 121 2.09 5.71 4.89
CA VAL A 121 3.40 5.88 4.26
C VAL A 121 3.84 4.55 3.71
N CYS A 122 4.03 4.48 2.39
CA CYS A 122 4.53 3.31 1.69
C CYS A 122 5.94 3.59 1.16
N LYS A 123 6.77 2.55 1.05
CA LYS A 123 8.12 2.63 0.46
C LYS A 123 8.24 1.56 -0.61
N LEU A 124 9.03 1.85 -1.64
CA LEU A 124 9.40 0.83 -2.62
C LEU A 124 10.37 -0.15 -1.98
N ALA A 125 10.06 -1.44 -2.12
CA ALA A 125 10.89 -2.56 -1.70
C ALA A 125 11.06 -3.53 -2.87
N LYS A 126 12.02 -4.45 -2.75
CA LYS A 126 12.10 -5.57 -3.68
C LYS A 126 10.87 -6.47 -3.47
N SER A 127 10.38 -7.06 -4.56
CA SER A 127 9.28 -8.03 -4.56
C SER A 127 9.55 -9.17 -3.58
N ASN A 128 8.56 -9.53 -2.77
CA ASN A 128 8.62 -10.70 -1.89
C ASN A 128 8.48 -12.00 -2.69
N PHE A 129 7.87 -11.92 -3.87
CA PHE A 129 7.79 -13.04 -4.79
C PHE A 129 9.10 -13.17 -5.57
N PRO A 130 9.75 -14.34 -5.54
CA PRO A 130 11.00 -14.55 -6.26
C PRO A 130 10.74 -14.48 -7.76
N ARG A 131 11.41 -13.54 -8.45
CA ARG A 131 11.47 -13.57 -9.91
C ARG A 131 12.32 -14.74 -10.36
N VAL A 132 11.79 -15.54 -11.28
CA VAL A 132 12.52 -16.63 -11.94
C VAL A 132 13.33 -16.03 -13.09
N GLU A 133 14.55 -15.63 -12.75
CA GLU A 133 15.51 -15.04 -13.70
C GLU A 133 16.71 -15.97 -13.92
N PHE A 134 16.59 -17.25 -13.56
CA PHE A 134 17.64 -18.21 -13.83
C PHE A 134 17.81 -18.39 -15.33
N ALA A 135 19.00 -18.08 -15.83
CA ALA A 135 19.43 -18.35 -17.18
C ALA A 135 20.61 -19.31 -17.15
N PRO A 136 20.54 -20.46 -17.86
CA PRO A 136 21.67 -21.37 -17.95
C PRO A 136 22.83 -20.69 -18.68
N ASP A 137 24.05 -20.95 -18.20
CA ASP A 137 25.26 -20.40 -18.80
C ASP A 137 25.68 -21.30 -19.98
N PRO A 138 25.70 -20.78 -21.22
CA PRO A 138 26.03 -21.58 -22.40
C PRO A 138 27.50 -22.03 -22.43
N THR A 139 28.36 -21.48 -21.55
CA THR A 139 29.77 -21.87 -21.42
C THR A 139 30.01 -23.01 -20.43
N LYS A 140 28.99 -23.40 -19.66
CA LYS A 140 29.07 -24.46 -18.63
C LYS A 140 28.47 -25.77 -19.10
N THR A 141 28.93 -26.86 -18.50
CA THR A 141 28.34 -28.19 -18.73
C THR A 141 26.93 -28.28 -18.14
N GLU A 142 26.13 -29.23 -18.63
CA GLU A 142 24.77 -29.46 -18.15
C GLU A 142 24.73 -29.75 -16.64
N GLN A 143 25.68 -30.56 -16.13
CA GLN A 143 25.78 -30.88 -14.71
C GLN A 143 26.07 -29.65 -13.84
N GLU A 144 26.91 -28.73 -14.32
CA GLU A 144 27.20 -27.48 -13.61
C GLU A 144 26.00 -26.53 -13.62
N ASN A 145 25.26 -26.46 -14.73
CA ASN A 145 24.04 -25.67 -14.82
C ASN A 145 22.93 -26.23 -13.90
N LEU A 146 22.80 -27.55 -13.79
CA LEU A 146 21.88 -28.19 -12.83
C LEU A 146 22.25 -27.86 -11.38
N ALA A 147 23.53 -27.94 -11.02
CA ALA A 147 23.97 -27.57 -9.67
C ALA A 147 23.72 -26.08 -9.34
N LEU A 148 23.87 -25.19 -10.33
CA LEU A 148 23.54 -23.77 -10.18
C LEU A 148 22.04 -23.54 -10.02
N LEU A 149 21.22 -24.30 -10.75
CA LEU A 149 19.76 -24.26 -10.61
C LEU A 149 19.34 -24.74 -9.22
N ASP A 150 19.87 -25.86 -8.74
CA ASP A 150 19.56 -26.38 -7.40
C ASP A 150 19.92 -25.38 -6.30
N LYS A 151 21.10 -24.76 -6.40
CA LYS A 151 21.52 -23.70 -5.49
C LYS A 151 20.60 -22.49 -5.57
N TYR A 152 20.22 -22.07 -6.77
CA TYR A 152 19.29 -20.96 -7.00
C TYR A 152 17.92 -21.25 -6.36
N ILE A 153 17.39 -22.46 -6.54
CA ILE A 153 16.12 -22.88 -5.93
C ILE A 153 16.23 -22.79 -4.41
N GLN A 154 17.27 -23.35 -3.81
CA GLN A 154 17.48 -23.30 -2.36
C GLN A 154 17.54 -21.86 -1.83
N GLU A 155 18.33 -20.98 -2.47
CA GLU A 155 18.43 -19.58 -2.07
C GLU A 155 17.08 -18.85 -2.16
N LYS A 156 16.29 -19.11 -3.21
CA LYS A 156 14.96 -18.53 -3.38
C LYS A 156 13.95 -19.07 -2.36
N GLU A 157 14.00 -20.35 -2.04
CA GLU A 157 13.14 -20.94 -1.00
C GLU A 157 13.45 -20.41 0.40
N VAL A 158 14.72 -20.21 0.74
CA VAL A 158 15.12 -19.59 2.02
C VAL A 158 14.70 -18.12 2.06
N ALA A 159 14.93 -17.37 0.99
CA ALA A 159 14.52 -15.97 0.90
C ALA A 159 12.99 -15.82 1.07
N PHE A 160 12.20 -16.66 0.40
CA PHE A 160 10.76 -16.65 0.53
C PHE A 160 10.32 -16.95 1.97
N ASN A 161 10.91 -17.96 2.63
CA ASN A 161 10.56 -18.32 4.01
C ASN A 161 10.97 -17.28 5.07
N THR A 162 12.07 -16.56 4.85
CA THR A 162 12.64 -15.62 5.84
C THR A 162 12.01 -14.22 5.74
N LEU A 163 11.45 -13.87 4.58
CA LEU A 163 10.83 -12.56 4.28
C LEU A 163 9.30 -12.55 4.47
N PHE A 164 8.70 -13.55 5.13
CA PHE A 164 7.26 -13.58 5.44
C PHE A 164 6.88 -12.52 6.48
N ASN A 165 6.94 -11.25 6.11
CA ASN A 165 6.11 -10.24 6.76
C ASN A 165 4.74 -10.32 6.07
N GLU A 166 3.77 -10.93 6.75
CA GLU A 166 2.42 -11.16 6.23
C GLU A 166 1.85 -9.88 5.61
N LYS A 167 2.01 -8.75 6.30
CA LYS A 167 1.49 -7.45 5.86
C LYS A 167 2.05 -7.01 4.51
N ASP A 168 3.36 -7.14 4.29
CA ASP A 168 4.00 -6.70 3.05
C ASP A 168 3.58 -7.56 1.86
N ILE A 169 3.31 -8.85 2.10
CA ILE A 169 2.76 -9.77 1.11
C ILE A 169 1.31 -9.39 0.78
N PHE A 170 0.47 -9.11 1.79
CA PHE A 170 -0.89 -8.64 1.55
C PHE A 170 -0.90 -7.36 0.69
N ASP A 171 -0.08 -6.37 1.05
CA ASP A 171 0.03 -5.11 0.30
C ASP A 171 0.46 -5.37 -1.15
N GLU A 172 1.49 -6.21 -1.39
CA GLU A 172 1.97 -6.53 -2.74
C GLU A 172 0.95 -7.31 -3.57
N VAL A 173 0.32 -8.33 -2.97
CA VAL A 173 -0.66 -9.19 -3.66
C VAL A 173 -1.91 -8.41 -4.03
N LEU A 174 -2.48 -7.67 -3.08
CA LEU A 174 -3.70 -6.92 -3.30
C LEU A 174 -3.47 -5.82 -4.36
N LEU A 175 -2.33 -5.13 -4.30
CA LEU A 175 -1.97 -4.14 -5.30
C LEU A 175 -1.82 -4.74 -6.70
N LYS A 176 -1.20 -5.92 -6.85
CA LYS A 176 -1.12 -6.64 -8.14
C LYS A 176 -2.49 -7.04 -8.69
N ASN A 177 -3.45 -7.33 -7.81
CA ASN A 177 -4.83 -7.64 -8.17
C ASN A 177 -5.71 -6.39 -8.36
N GLY A 178 -5.09 -5.20 -8.34
CA GLY A 178 -5.75 -3.93 -8.61
C GLY A 178 -6.66 -3.46 -7.48
N PHE A 179 -6.32 -3.80 -6.23
CA PHE A 179 -6.86 -3.12 -5.05
C PHE A 179 -6.14 -1.81 -4.80
N MET A 180 -6.83 -0.87 -4.16
CA MET A 180 -6.25 0.39 -3.69
C MET A 180 -5.58 0.23 -2.32
N LEU A 181 -4.54 1.02 -2.03
CA LEU A 181 -3.77 0.99 -0.78
C LEU A 181 -4.59 1.36 0.48
N ASN A 182 -5.80 1.88 0.31
CA ASN A 182 -6.74 2.18 1.39
C ASN A 182 -7.63 0.98 1.77
N TYR A 183 -7.36 -0.22 1.24
CA TYR A 183 -8.07 -1.45 1.59
C TYR A 183 -8.08 -1.72 3.11
N ARG A 184 -9.11 -2.45 3.54
CA ARG A 184 -9.30 -2.96 4.90
C ARG A 184 -9.24 -4.47 4.88
N LEU A 185 -8.64 -5.04 5.92
CA LEU A 185 -8.62 -6.49 6.16
C LEU A 185 -9.46 -6.80 7.38
N GLU A 186 -10.40 -7.73 7.22
CA GLU A 186 -11.22 -8.26 8.29
C GLU A 186 -11.01 -9.78 8.34
N GLN A 187 -10.59 -10.30 9.49
CA GLN A 187 -10.47 -11.74 9.67
C GLN A 187 -11.87 -12.36 9.76
N ILE A 188 -12.10 -13.47 9.07
CA ILE A 188 -13.37 -14.19 9.13
C ILE A 188 -13.25 -15.35 10.12
N ASP A 189 -13.96 -15.27 11.25
CA ASP A 189 -13.96 -16.28 12.30
C ASP A 189 -14.58 -17.63 11.88
N GLY A 190 -15.29 -17.67 10.75
CA GLY A 190 -15.89 -18.90 10.22
C GLY A 190 -14.88 -19.96 9.76
N PHE A 191 -13.61 -19.58 9.56
CA PHE A 191 -12.55 -20.51 9.17
C PHE A 191 -11.73 -20.94 10.38
N THR A 192 -12.00 -22.14 10.92
CA THR A 192 -11.37 -22.62 12.16
C THR A 192 -9.98 -23.24 11.95
N LYS A 193 -9.60 -23.55 10.71
CA LYS A 193 -8.37 -24.29 10.38
C LYS A 193 -7.32 -23.46 9.66
N ASN A 194 -7.73 -22.36 9.03
CA ASN A 194 -6.86 -21.43 8.34
C ASN A 194 -7.36 -20.01 8.57
N GLN A 195 -6.44 -19.05 8.60
CA GLN A 195 -6.72 -17.63 8.66
C GLN A 195 -7.07 -17.11 7.26
N VAL A 196 -8.35 -16.83 7.08
CA VAL A 196 -8.86 -16.19 5.87
C VAL A 196 -9.26 -14.77 6.21
N PHE A 197 -8.74 -13.83 5.42
CA PHE A 197 -9.08 -12.42 5.54
C PHE A 197 -9.97 -11.99 4.38
N ARG A 198 -10.90 -11.11 4.68
CA ARG A 198 -11.68 -10.36 3.69
C ARG A 198 -10.98 -9.03 3.44
N ALA A 199 -10.47 -8.86 2.22
CA ALA A 199 -9.92 -7.62 1.75
C ALA A 199 -11.00 -6.83 1.01
N LYS A 200 -11.27 -5.59 1.46
CA LYS A 200 -12.25 -4.71 0.85
C LYS A 200 -11.67 -3.31 0.66
N ASP A 201 -11.80 -2.79 -0.56
CA ASP A 201 -11.57 -1.36 -0.85
C ASP A 201 -12.86 -0.70 -1.33
N ASP A 202 -12.78 0.51 -1.87
CA ASP A 202 -13.95 1.26 -2.33
C ASP A 202 -14.58 0.69 -3.63
N PHE A 203 -13.91 -0.24 -4.32
CA PHE A 203 -14.30 -0.76 -5.64
C PHE A 203 -14.47 -2.28 -5.69
N LYS A 204 -13.77 -3.04 -4.85
CA LYS A 204 -13.62 -4.49 -4.91
C LYS A 204 -13.58 -5.13 -3.53
N GLU A 205 -13.94 -6.41 -3.51
CA GLU A 205 -13.87 -7.27 -2.34
C GLU A 205 -13.33 -8.64 -2.74
N CYS A 206 -12.43 -9.21 -1.95
CA CYS A 206 -11.96 -10.58 -2.10
C CYS A 206 -11.68 -11.26 -0.77
N LEU A 207 -11.65 -12.58 -0.81
CA LEU A 207 -11.12 -13.42 0.26
C LEU A 207 -9.66 -13.76 -0.05
N ILE A 208 -8.80 -13.71 0.96
CA ILE A 208 -7.38 -13.94 0.81
C ILE A 208 -6.86 -14.86 1.92
N CYS A 209 -6.08 -15.88 1.54
CA CYS A 209 -5.46 -16.85 2.45
C CYS A 209 -4.00 -17.05 2.05
N MET A 210 -3.08 -16.61 2.91
CA MET A 210 -1.62 -16.63 2.65
C MET A 210 -0.87 -17.71 3.44
N GLU A 211 -1.60 -18.71 3.94
CA GLU A 211 -1.00 -19.85 4.64
C GLU A 211 -0.32 -20.84 3.67
N LYS A 212 0.68 -21.56 4.19
CA LYS A 212 1.45 -22.56 3.42
C LYS A 212 0.65 -23.81 3.05
N SER A 213 -0.45 -24.08 3.73
CA SER A 213 -1.30 -25.24 3.48
C SER A 213 -2.73 -24.92 3.84
N ILE A 214 -3.67 -25.24 2.94
CA ILE A 214 -5.11 -25.03 3.15
C ILE A 214 -5.78 -26.36 3.50
N ALA A 215 -6.53 -26.39 4.60
CA ALA A 215 -7.28 -27.56 5.04
C ALA A 215 -8.54 -27.79 4.18
N LYS A 216 -8.97 -29.05 4.04
CA LYS A 216 -10.15 -29.41 3.23
C LYS A 216 -11.44 -28.81 3.80
N GLU A 217 -11.50 -28.62 5.10
CA GLU A 217 -12.60 -27.98 5.82
C GLU A 217 -12.75 -26.51 5.40
N THR A 218 -11.63 -25.80 5.25
CA THR A 218 -11.59 -24.41 4.76
C THR A 218 -12.17 -24.32 3.35
N LEU A 219 -11.89 -25.31 2.49
CA LEU A 219 -12.45 -25.36 1.13
C LEU A 219 -13.98 -25.53 1.13
N LYS A 220 -14.51 -26.36 2.04
CA LYS A 220 -15.98 -26.54 2.18
C LYS A 220 -16.66 -25.27 2.66
N GLU A 221 -16.05 -24.56 3.60
CA GLU A 221 -16.57 -23.27 4.08
C GLU A 221 -16.48 -22.19 2.98
N LEU A 222 -15.47 -22.25 2.12
CA LEU A 222 -15.32 -21.36 0.96
C LEU A 222 -16.48 -21.49 -0.05
N GLU A 223 -17.11 -22.66 -0.16
CA GLU A 223 -18.25 -22.88 -1.05
C GLU A 223 -19.42 -21.93 -0.78
N ARG A 224 -19.56 -21.46 0.47
CA ARG A 224 -20.60 -20.50 0.86
C ARG A 224 -20.39 -19.11 0.24
N TYR A 225 -19.16 -18.79 -0.14
CA TYR A 225 -18.75 -17.47 -0.66
C TYR A 225 -18.46 -17.47 -2.17
N LYS A 226 -18.61 -18.62 -2.85
CA LYS A 226 -18.21 -18.82 -4.26
C LYS A 226 -18.84 -17.84 -5.26
N GLU A 227 -20.06 -17.40 -4.98
CA GLU A 227 -20.80 -16.47 -5.85
C GLU A 227 -20.38 -15.02 -5.61
N GLN A 228 -19.94 -14.70 -4.39
CA GLN A 228 -19.89 -13.32 -3.88
C GLN A 228 -18.54 -12.63 -4.11
N THR A 229 -17.43 -13.37 -4.05
CA THR A 229 -16.09 -12.77 -3.99
C THR A 229 -15.03 -13.63 -4.66
N ASN A 230 -13.96 -12.99 -5.16
CA ASN A 230 -12.77 -13.69 -5.61
C ASN A 230 -12.00 -14.30 -4.44
N PHE A 231 -11.28 -15.39 -4.67
CA PHE A 231 -10.42 -16.03 -3.67
C PHE A 231 -8.96 -16.00 -4.13
N ILE A 232 -8.09 -15.41 -3.31
CA ILE A 232 -6.66 -15.30 -3.55
C ILE A 232 -5.92 -16.22 -2.59
N CYS A 233 -5.07 -17.10 -3.10
CA CYS A 233 -4.24 -17.98 -2.28
C CYS A 233 -2.88 -18.24 -2.92
N LEU A 234 -1.93 -18.73 -2.11
CA LEU A 234 -0.65 -19.21 -2.63
C LEU A 234 -0.85 -20.52 -3.40
N GLU A 235 -0.32 -20.63 -4.61
CA GLU A 235 -0.45 -21.84 -5.43
C GLU A 235 0.17 -23.07 -4.75
N ARG A 236 1.29 -22.87 -4.03
CA ARG A 236 1.98 -23.93 -3.26
C ARG A 236 1.13 -24.47 -2.10
N SER A 237 0.13 -23.71 -1.64
CA SER A 237 -0.74 -24.13 -0.53
C SER A 237 -1.77 -25.19 -0.92
N LEU A 238 -1.93 -25.44 -2.22
CA LEU A 238 -2.94 -26.32 -2.79
C LEU A 238 -2.30 -27.58 -3.38
N ASP A 239 -2.84 -28.75 -3.04
CA ASP A 239 -2.53 -30.00 -3.74
C ASP A 239 -3.26 -30.09 -5.10
N THR A 240 -2.87 -31.04 -5.95
CA THR A 240 -3.45 -31.22 -7.31
C THR A 240 -4.97 -31.40 -7.28
N THR A 241 -5.50 -32.10 -6.28
CA THR A 241 -6.94 -32.34 -6.14
C THR A 241 -7.65 -31.06 -5.70
N MET A 242 -7.08 -30.31 -4.76
CA MET A 242 -7.61 -29.02 -4.29
C MET A 242 -7.62 -27.98 -5.40
N LYS A 243 -6.55 -27.89 -6.20
CA LYS A 243 -6.50 -27.00 -7.38
C LYS A 243 -7.63 -27.31 -8.35
N TRP A 244 -7.85 -28.58 -8.66
CA TRP A 244 -8.93 -29.02 -9.56
C TRP A 244 -10.31 -28.67 -8.99
N ASN A 245 -10.54 -28.98 -7.72
CA ASN A 245 -11.81 -28.69 -7.04
C ASN A 245 -12.10 -27.18 -6.99
N LEU A 246 -11.12 -26.37 -6.59
CA LEU A 246 -11.27 -24.92 -6.49
C LEU A 246 -11.50 -24.28 -7.87
N LYS A 247 -10.79 -24.74 -8.90
CA LYS A 247 -10.98 -24.24 -10.27
C LYS A 247 -12.38 -24.57 -10.79
N HIS A 248 -12.91 -25.75 -10.47
CA HIS A 248 -14.30 -26.08 -10.81
C HIS A 248 -15.33 -25.28 -10.00
N LEU A 249 -15.03 -24.99 -8.73
CA LEU A 249 -15.93 -24.28 -7.83
C LEU A 249 -16.02 -22.77 -8.15
N LEU A 250 -14.88 -22.14 -8.41
CA LEU A 250 -14.73 -20.68 -8.52
C LEU A 250 -14.48 -20.20 -9.95
N GLY A 251 -14.07 -21.08 -10.86
CA GLY A 251 -13.70 -20.70 -12.22
C GLY A 251 -12.62 -19.61 -12.23
N ASP A 252 -12.90 -18.53 -12.95
CA ASP A 252 -12.00 -17.36 -13.08
C ASP A 252 -11.88 -16.51 -11.81
N LYS A 253 -12.69 -16.79 -10.78
CA LYS A 253 -12.64 -16.08 -9.48
C LYS A 253 -11.52 -16.59 -8.57
N LEU A 254 -10.85 -17.68 -8.93
CA LEU A 254 -9.68 -18.20 -8.22
C LEU A 254 -8.40 -17.55 -8.74
N ILE A 255 -7.65 -16.91 -7.85
CA ILE A 255 -6.33 -16.34 -8.14
C ILE A 255 -5.29 -17.05 -7.29
N ALA A 256 -4.61 -18.01 -7.90
CA ALA A 256 -3.48 -18.71 -7.30
C ALA A 256 -2.17 -18.03 -7.71
N LEU A 257 -1.33 -17.67 -6.73
CA LEU A 257 -0.08 -16.90 -6.91
C LEU A 257 1.18 -17.70 -6.58
#